data_AF-A0A350RF47-F1
#
_entry.id   AF-A0A350RF47-F1
#
_cell.length_a   1.000
_cell.length_b   1.000
_cell.length_c   1.000
_cell.angle_alpha   90.00
_cell.angle_beta   90.00
_cell.angle_gamma   90.00
#
_symmetry.space_group_name_H-M   'P 1'
#
loop_
_entity.id
_entity.type
_entity.pdbx_description
1 polymer ?
#
loop_
_entity_poly.entity_id
_entity_poly.type
_entity_poly.pdbx_seq_one_letter_code
_entity_poly.pdbx_strand_id
1 'polypeptide(L)'
;MFSHYQEKGHVEGVHTVEVLNGGSIPGEDELSIEMAAKYGYKTFGGSDSHVVSRVGFCATDFPAQDIQDIDGLVNALEGGNFNAVSLRPTKED
;
A
#
# COMPACT_ATOMS: atom_id res chain seq x y z
N MET A 1 10.69 -1.15 -7.73
CA MET A 1 11.04 -1.79 -6.43
C MET A 1 11.59 -3.21 -6.61
N PHE A 2 10.94 -4.10 -7.36
CA PHE A 2 11.28 -5.54 -7.33
C PHE A 2 12.55 -5.96 -8.08
N SER A 3 12.96 -5.22 -9.12
CA SER A 3 14.28 -5.42 -9.74
C SER A 3 15.42 -5.18 -8.73
N HIS A 4 15.27 -4.23 -7.81
CA HIS A 4 16.23 -4.03 -6.70
C HIS A 4 16.33 -5.28 -5.82
N TYR A 5 15.21 -5.93 -5.48
CA TYR A 5 15.22 -7.11 -4.61
C TYR A 5 15.87 -8.34 -5.25
N GLN A 6 15.65 -8.54 -6.55
CA GLN A 6 16.30 -9.63 -7.28
C GLN A 6 17.83 -9.46 -7.31
N GLU A 7 18.31 -8.21 -7.35
CA GLU A 7 19.73 -7.89 -7.44
C GLU A 7 20.41 -7.69 -6.07
N LYS A 8 19.70 -7.15 -5.07
CA LYS A 8 20.26 -6.65 -3.81
C LYS A 8 19.62 -7.22 -2.55
N GLY A 9 18.52 -7.97 -2.68
CA GLY A 9 17.84 -8.60 -1.55
C GLY A 9 17.03 -7.64 -0.69
N HIS A 10 16.79 -8.03 0.56
CA HIS A 10 16.02 -7.28 1.55
C HIS A 10 16.69 -5.94 1.88
N VAL A 11 15.92 -4.84 1.80
CA VAL A 11 16.30 -3.55 2.35
C VAL A 11 16.12 -3.52 3.89
N GLU A 12 17.22 -3.54 4.63
CA GLU A 12 17.20 -3.45 6.10
C GLU A 12 16.45 -2.20 6.57
N GLY A 13 15.62 -2.35 7.60
CA GLY A 13 14.84 -1.26 8.19
C GLY A 13 13.52 -0.93 7.47
N VAL A 14 13.22 -1.57 6.33
CA VAL A 14 11.91 -1.41 5.67
C VAL A 14 10.89 -2.35 6.31
N HIS A 15 9.89 -1.76 6.96
CA HIS A 15 8.80 -2.50 7.62
C HIS A 15 7.63 -2.82 6.67
N THR A 16 7.32 -1.86 5.79
CA THR A 16 6.03 -1.77 5.09
C THR A 16 6.27 -1.28 3.66
N VAL A 17 5.53 -1.84 2.69
CA VAL A 17 5.66 -1.49 1.26
C VAL A 17 4.29 -1.23 0.63
N GLU A 18 4.23 -0.32 -0.35
CA GLU A 18 3.00 -0.06 -1.10
C GLU A 18 2.75 -1.20 -2.07
N VAL A 19 1.54 -1.77 -2.05
CA VAL A 19 1.15 -2.84 -2.98
C VAL A 19 -0.07 -2.50 -3.83
N LEU A 20 -0.81 -1.45 -3.45
CA LEU A 20 -1.93 -0.91 -4.24
C LEU A 20 -1.69 0.57 -4.49
N ASN A 21 -1.45 0.93 -5.75
CA ASN A 21 -1.26 2.32 -6.16
C ASN A 21 -2.32 2.74 -7.18
N GLY A 22 -2.97 3.89 -6.98
CA GLY A 22 -4.04 4.37 -7.88
C GLY A 22 -3.62 4.55 -9.35
N GLY A 23 -2.31 4.68 -9.61
CA GLY A 23 -1.69 4.74 -10.92
C GLY A 23 -1.30 3.40 -11.55
N SER A 24 -1.35 2.29 -10.79
CA SER A 24 -0.94 0.96 -11.27
C SER A 24 -1.70 0.53 -12.52
N ILE A 25 -0.99 -0.11 -13.44
CA ILE A 25 -1.57 -0.78 -14.62
C ILE A 25 -1.92 -2.25 -14.29
N PRO A 26 -2.74 -2.94 -15.12
CA PRO A 26 -3.12 -4.33 -14.85
C PRO A 26 -1.89 -5.24 -14.67
N GLY A 27 -1.86 -5.99 -13.57
CA GLY A 27 -0.77 -6.91 -13.22
C GLY A 27 0.26 -6.35 -12.22
N GLU A 28 0.36 -5.02 -12.05
CA GLU A 28 1.35 -4.43 -11.12
C GLU A 28 0.97 -4.62 -9.65
N ASP A 29 -0.31 -4.45 -9.33
CA ASP A 29 -0.82 -4.63 -7.96
C ASP A 29 -0.68 -6.11 -7.55
N GLU A 30 -1.03 -7.05 -8.44
CA GLU A 30 -0.90 -8.49 -8.20
C GLU A 30 0.54 -8.92 -7.95
N LEU A 31 1.48 -8.44 -8.79
CA LEU A 31 2.90 -8.71 -8.62
C LEU A 31 3.42 -8.14 -7.29
N SER A 32 2.97 -6.94 -6.92
CA SER A 32 3.39 -6.28 -5.69
C SER A 32 2.92 -7.03 -4.45
N ILE A 33 1.68 -7.52 -4.45
CA ILE A 33 1.12 -8.37 -3.39
C ILE A 33 1.91 -9.67 -3.26
N GLU A 34 2.16 -10.37 -4.37
CA GLU A 34 2.94 -11.63 -4.36
C GLU A 34 4.33 -11.42 -3.76
N MET A 35 5.01 -10.37 -4.18
CA MET A 35 6.37 -10.08 -3.74
C MET A 35 6.41 -9.63 -2.27
N ALA A 36 5.44 -8.83 -1.82
CA ALA A 36 5.34 -8.46 -0.41
C ALA A 36 5.14 -9.68 0.48
N ALA A 37 4.27 -10.61 0.09
CA ALA A 37 4.06 -11.87 0.80
C ALA A 37 5.33 -12.74 0.82
N LYS A 38 6.04 -12.83 -0.30
CA LYS A 38 7.30 -13.60 -0.42
C LYS A 38 8.41 -13.11 0.52
N TYR A 39 8.50 -11.80 0.75
CA TYR A 39 9.53 -11.20 1.60
C TYR A 39 9.05 -10.80 3.01
N GLY A 40 7.78 -11.04 3.32
CA GLY A 40 7.23 -10.81 4.67
C GLY A 40 6.97 -9.35 5.02
N TYR A 41 6.65 -8.50 4.03
CA TYR A 41 6.31 -7.10 4.27
C TYR A 41 4.87 -6.90 4.70
N LYS A 42 4.64 -5.91 5.56
CA LYS A 42 3.30 -5.32 5.71
C LYS A 42 2.96 -4.49 4.49
N THR A 43 1.68 -4.37 4.18
CA THR A 43 1.21 -3.81 2.92
C THR A 43 0.27 -2.65 3.12
N PHE A 44 0.52 -1.55 2.41
CA PHE A 44 -0.35 -0.38 2.42
C PHE A 44 -0.69 0.04 0.99
N GLY A 45 -1.64 0.97 0.85
CA GLY A 45 -2.09 1.47 -0.44
C GLY A 45 -2.33 2.97 -0.44
N GLY A 46 -2.13 3.60 -1.60
CA GLY A 46 -2.26 5.02 -1.79
C GLY A 46 -2.72 5.37 -3.20
N SER A 47 -3.55 6.41 -3.33
CA SER A 47 -4.04 6.82 -4.65
C SER A 47 -2.98 7.44 -5.55
N ASP A 48 -1.91 8.00 -4.95
CA ASP A 48 -0.86 8.80 -5.61
C ASP A 48 -1.42 9.74 -6.69
N SER A 49 -2.54 10.36 -6.35
CA SER A 49 -3.37 10.98 -7.37
C SER A 49 -2.85 12.35 -7.75
N HIS A 50 -2.65 12.55 -9.06
CA HIS A 50 -2.33 13.84 -9.67
C HIS A 50 -3.57 14.53 -10.27
N VAL A 51 -4.74 13.90 -10.19
CA VAL A 51 -6.03 14.43 -10.68
C VAL A 51 -7.17 14.15 -9.69
N VAL A 52 -8.09 15.10 -9.52
CA VAL A 52 -9.15 15.00 -8.49
C VAL A 52 -9.98 13.71 -8.63
N SER A 53 -10.27 13.28 -9.86
CA SER A 53 -11.09 12.11 -10.15
C SER A 53 -10.50 10.76 -9.72
N ARG A 54 -9.21 10.71 -9.36
CA ARG A 54 -8.52 9.48 -8.93
C ARG A 54 -8.15 9.48 -7.44
N VAL A 55 -8.46 10.56 -6.72
CA VAL A 55 -8.25 10.61 -5.26
C VAL A 55 -9.05 9.48 -4.60
N GLY A 56 -8.38 8.71 -3.75
CA GLY A 56 -9.00 7.62 -2.99
C GLY A 56 -9.15 6.30 -3.74
N PHE A 57 -8.74 6.17 -5.00
CA PHE A 57 -8.82 4.89 -5.74
C PHE A 57 -8.12 3.71 -5.03
N CYS A 58 -7.04 4.00 -4.31
CA CYS A 58 -6.41 3.08 -3.38
C CYS A 58 -6.19 3.82 -2.06
N ALA A 59 -6.32 3.11 -0.96
CA ALA A 59 -6.17 3.64 0.39
C ALA A 59 -5.58 2.57 1.32
N THR A 60 -5.34 2.97 2.57
CA THR A 60 -4.96 2.08 3.66
C THR A 60 -6.06 2.11 4.70
N ASP A 61 -6.62 0.94 5.01
CA ASP A 61 -7.58 0.76 6.09
C ASP A 61 -6.84 0.54 7.41
N PHE A 62 -7.23 1.29 8.44
CA PHE A 62 -6.72 1.20 9.81
C PHE A 62 -7.87 0.80 10.76
N PRO A 63 -8.18 -0.50 10.89
CA PRO A 63 -9.36 -0.95 11.62
C PRO A 63 -9.35 -0.50 13.07
N ALA A 64 -10.45 0.11 13.51
CA ALA A 64 -10.69 0.57 14.89
C ALA A 64 -9.64 1.57 15.43
N GLN A 65 -8.94 2.29 14.54
CA GLN A 65 -7.99 3.34 14.91
C GLN A 65 -8.53 4.71 14.48
N ASP A 66 -8.40 5.69 15.36
CA ASP A 66 -8.68 7.09 15.06
C ASP A 66 -7.35 7.83 14.90
N ILE A 67 -7.08 8.30 13.67
CA ILE A 67 -5.81 8.92 13.29
C ILE A 67 -6.10 10.36 12.90
N GLN A 68 -5.64 11.31 13.72
CA GLN A 68 -5.93 12.74 13.57
C GLN A 68 -4.69 13.57 13.20
N ASP A 69 -3.50 12.97 13.26
CA ASP A 69 -2.22 13.63 13.02
C ASP A 69 -1.16 12.65 12.46
N ILE A 70 0.02 13.19 12.16
CA ILE A 70 1.15 12.45 11.59
C ILE A 70 1.69 11.43 12.60
N ASP A 71 1.79 11.80 13.88
CA ASP A 71 2.31 10.90 14.92
C ASP A 71 1.39 9.69 15.10
N GLY A 72 0.07 9.89 15.09
CA GLY A 72 -0.93 8.84 15.07
C GLY A 72 -0.79 7.92 13.86
N LEU A 73 -0.54 8.48 12.68
CA LEU A 73 -0.31 7.69 11.46
C LEU A 73 0.96 6.84 11.56
N VAL A 74 2.07 7.42 12.04
CA VAL A 74 3.33 6.68 12.23
C VAL A 74 3.14 5.55 13.24
N ASN A 75 2.51 5.82 14.39
CA ASN A 75 2.23 4.80 15.40
C ASN A 75 1.34 3.67 14.86
N ALA A 76 0.32 4.01 14.07
CA ALA A 76 -0.56 3.03 13.43
C ALA A 76 0.20 2.13 12.44
N LEU A 77 1.12 2.73 11.66
CA LEU A 77 1.99 1.99 10.73
C LEU A 77 3.02 1.12 11.46
N GLU A 78 3.59 1.58 12.58
CA GLU A 78 4.53 0.78 13.38
C GLU A 78 3.83 -0.40 14.08
N GLY A 79 2.65 -0.18 14.65
CA GLY A 79 1.83 -1.27 15.22
C GLY A 79 1.40 -2.28 14.16
N GLY A 80 1.16 -1.77 12.95
CA GLY A 80 0.83 -2.47 11.72
C GLY A 80 -0.33 -3.44 11.76
N ASN A 81 -1.40 -2.99 12.40
CA ASN A 81 -2.76 -3.43 12.13
C ASN A 81 -3.37 -2.52 11.06
N PHE A 82 -3.05 -2.76 9.79
CA PHE A 82 -3.62 -2.05 8.65
C PHE A 82 -3.56 -2.93 7.41
N ASN A 83 -4.34 -2.61 6.39
CA ASN A 83 -4.33 -3.32 5.12
C ASN A 83 -4.52 -2.36 3.94
N ALA A 84 -3.86 -2.64 2.82
CA ALA A 84 -4.13 -1.96 1.56
C ALA A 84 -5.55 -2.29 1.07
N VAL A 85 -6.30 -1.27 0.62
CA VAL A 85 -7.64 -1.43 0.05
C VAL A 85 -7.76 -0.73 -1.30
N SER A 86 -8.44 -1.38 -2.24
CA SER A 86 -8.84 -0.77 -3.51
C SER A 86 -10.26 -0.25 -3.37
N LEU A 87 -10.45 1.04 -3.68
CA LEU A 87 -11.75 1.71 -3.77
C LEU A 87 -12.00 2.19 -5.21
N ARG A 88 -11.29 1.60 -6.19
CA ARG A 88 -11.54 1.88 -7.60
C ARG A 88 -12.98 1.48 -7.93
N PRO A 89 -13.70 2.27 -8.75
CA PRO A 89 -15.03 1.89 -9.20
C PRO A 89 -14.99 0.53 -9.89
N THR A 90 -15.88 -0.36 -9.48
CA THR A 90 -16.11 -1.63 -10.17
C THR A 90 -17.12 -1.42 -11.29
N LYS A 91 -17.28 -2.39 -12.19
CA LYS A 91 -18.28 -2.29 -13.29
C LYS A 91 -19.74 -2.21 -12.78
N GLU A 92 -19.96 -2.39 -11.48
CA GLU A 92 -21.26 -2.43 -10.83
C GLU A 92 -21.63 -1.09 -10.15
N ASP A 93 -20.69 -0.12 -10.11
CA ASP A 93 -20.88 1.24 -9.58
C ASP A 93 -21.23 2.25 -10.68
#